data_AF-A0A9P7D8P6-F1
#
_entry.id   AF-A0A9P7D8P6-F1
#
_cell.length_a   1.000
_cell.length_b   1.000
_cell.length_c   1.000
_cell.angle_alpha   90.00
_cell.angle_beta   90.00
_cell.angle_gamma   90.00
#
_symmetry.space_group_name_H-M   'P 1'
#
loop_
_entity.id
_entity.type
_entity.pdbx_description
1 polymer ?
#
loop_
_entity_poly.entity_id
_entity_poly.type
_entity_poly.pdbx_seq_one_letter_code
_entity_poly.pdbx_strand_id
1 'polypeptide(L)'
;MEIHALESLVDSGWMLPESWRYRATKRGKARARIHRKARECIVVSTAASDCEDGPVLPEIIVDDEGPVPWGVITASPSNYLEPGSVPTGFVVKDPSHMKTEEVNRLWMHWERCSATNQKLVVFIKAKDADIRVTGKSKTKVVSTLDLDEEDQGQPAPFASHFTERTIQPATHETTPDDVAINDRYTFLETLSKNENYLELVDATRDLAILAKQNPISERHQDLPTWADWSWNENYLPEDIHTSYATLMASLNELQTCPISGLSSAMPVVLGIGLLYRESKCVIEYEEDEADPNTSFYLPHSAINLQFLVALDEAVWEVLFSVVGQIERLNKERLSDEVEDEGDEDGGREGKA
;
A
#
# COMPACT_ATOMS: atom_id res chain seq x y z
N MET A 1 24.98 -17.47 9.53
CA MET A 1 26.34 -17.76 9.03
C MET A 1 26.50 -17.40 7.55
N GLU A 2 25.42 -17.35 6.75
CA GLU A 2 25.48 -16.95 5.33
C GLU A 2 25.60 -15.44 5.05
N ILE A 3 25.24 -14.56 6.00
CA ILE A 3 25.23 -13.10 5.79
C ILE A 3 26.65 -12.54 5.62
N HIS A 4 27.63 -13.02 6.39
CA HIS A 4 29.02 -12.56 6.30
C HIS A 4 29.72 -13.00 5.01
N ALA A 5 29.28 -14.10 4.39
CA ALA A 5 29.83 -14.55 3.11
C ALA A 5 29.37 -13.66 1.94
N LEU A 6 28.14 -13.13 2.01
CA LEU A 6 27.57 -12.27 0.97
C LEU A 6 28.10 -10.84 1.03
N GLU A 7 28.36 -10.29 2.22
CA GLU A 7 28.96 -8.95 2.38
C GLU A 7 30.42 -8.93 1.93
N SER A 8 31.19 -10.01 2.17
CA SER A 8 32.57 -10.15 1.69
C SER A 8 32.70 -10.25 0.16
N LEU A 9 31.65 -10.70 -0.54
CA LEU A 9 31.61 -10.79 -2.01
C LEU A 9 31.34 -9.44 -2.68
N VAL A 10 30.64 -8.53 -2.00
CA VAL A 10 30.36 -7.17 -2.49
C VAL A 10 31.61 -6.30 -2.38
N ASP A 11 32.37 -6.42 -1.30
CA ASP A 11 33.62 -5.66 -1.08
C ASP A 11 34.78 -6.13 -1.97
N SER A 12 34.67 -7.30 -2.60
CA SER A 12 35.69 -7.86 -3.49
C SER A 12 35.46 -7.56 -4.99
N GLY A 13 34.53 -6.65 -5.30
CA GLY A 13 34.35 -6.12 -6.67
C GLY A 13 33.62 -7.07 -7.64
N TRP A 14 32.94 -8.10 -7.13
CA TRP A 14 32.10 -8.96 -7.96
C TRP A 14 30.73 -8.32 -8.17
N MET A 15 30.36 -8.07 -9.43
CA MET A 15 29.00 -7.66 -9.80
C MET A 15 28.04 -8.83 -9.56
N LEU A 16 27.24 -8.74 -8.50
CA LEU A 16 26.09 -9.62 -8.31
C LEU A 16 25.02 -9.30 -9.38
N PRO A 17 24.29 -10.32 -9.89
CA PRO A 17 23.14 -10.11 -10.77
C PRO A 17 22.12 -9.14 -10.15
N GLU A 18 21.53 -8.25 -10.94
CA GLU A 18 20.60 -7.21 -10.45
C GLU A 18 19.42 -7.78 -9.64
N SER A 19 18.99 -9.01 -9.94
CA SER A 19 17.96 -9.75 -9.21
C SER A 19 18.32 -10.06 -7.74
N TRP A 20 19.60 -10.00 -7.36
CA TRP A 20 20.07 -10.19 -5.97
C TRP A 20 20.16 -8.87 -5.21
N ARG A 21 20.52 -7.75 -5.87
CA ARG A 21 20.43 -6.41 -5.28
C ARG A 21 18.98 -6.06 -4.92
N TYR A 22 18.05 -6.53 -5.73
CA TYR A 22 16.60 -6.41 -5.52
C TYR A 22 16.07 -7.10 -4.25
N ARG A 23 16.69 -8.20 -3.80
CA ARG A 23 16.28 -8.94 -2.59
C ARG A 23 16.80 -8.32 -1.29
N ALA A 24 17.96 -7.66 -1.30
CA ALA A 24 18.60 -7.12 -0.11
C ALA A 24 17.93 -5.84 0.42
N THR A 25 17.44 -4.97 -0.47
CA THR A 25 16.74 -3.72 -0.11
C THR A 25 15.35 -3.94 0.50
N LYS A 26 14.68 -5.06 0.20
CA LYS A 26 13.30 -5.32 0.65
C LYS A 26 13.14 -5.76 2.10
N ARG A 27 14.15 -6.38 2.72
CA ARG A 27 14.11 -6.68 4.17
C ARG A 27 14.05 -5.42 5.04
N GLY A 28 14.52 -4.28 4.53
CA GLY A 28 14.38 -2.98 5.18
C GLY A 28 12.95 -2.41 5.16
N LYS A 29 12.20 -2.63 4.06
CA LYS A 29 10.86 -2.04 3.85
C LYS A 29 9.76 -2.70 4.71
N ALA A 30 9.87 -4.00 5.00
CA ALA A 30 8.95 -4.71 5.90
C ALA A 30 8.97 -4.13 7.34
N ARG A 31 10.14 -3.70 7.83
CA ARG A 31 10.29 -3.04 9.14
C ARG A 31 9.56 -1.70 9.20
N ALA A 32 9.59 -0.90 8.13
CA ALA A 32 8.95 0.41 8.09
C ALA A 32 7.41 0.34 8.17
N ARG A 33 6.79 -0.71 7.59
CA ARG A 33 5.33 -0.91 7.60
C ARG A 33 4.79 -1.25 9.00
N ILE A 34 5.55 -2.01 9.78
CA ILE A 34 5.21 -2.32 11.18
C ILE A 34 5.26 -1.06 12.07
N HIS A 35 6.23 -0.17 11.83
CA HIS A 35 6.36 1.08 12.58
C HIS A 35 5.16 2.03 12.39
N ARG A 36 4.48 2.00 11.24
CA ARG A 36 3.28 2.81 10.99
C ARG A 36 2.06 2.23 11.72
N LYS A 37 1.83 0.92 11.61
CA LYS A 37 0.66 0.25 12.21
C LYS A 37 0.71 0.15 13.75
N ALA A 38 1.90 0.07 14.34
CA ALA A 38 2.06 0.13 15.79
C ALA A 38 1.73 1.53 16.38
N ARG A 39 1.67 2.57 15.55
CA ARG A 39 1.28 3.93 15.96
C ARG A 39 -0.24 4.12 15.96
N GLU A 40 -0.95 3.48 15.05
CA GLU A 40 -2.42 3.60 14.88
C GLU A 40 -3.22 2.85 15.97
N CYS A 41 -2.62 1.93 16.74
CA CYS A 41 -3.36 1.05 17.67
C CYS A 41 -3.15 1.36 19.17
N ILE A 42 -2.63 2.55 19.52
CA ILE A 42 -2.35 2.90 20.92
C ILE A 42 -3.56 3.61 21.54
N VAL A 43 -4.29 2.90 22.41
CA VAL A 43 -5.32 3.48 23.29
C VAL A 43 -4.72 3.65 24.68
N VAL A 44 -4.66 4.88 25.20
CA VAL A 44 -4.19 5.14 26.57
C VAL A 44 -5.39 5.27 27.48
N SER A 45 -5.36 4.59 28.63
CA SER A 45 -6.38 4.71 29.67
C SER A 45 -5.66 5.20 30.92
N THR A 46 -5.90 6.43 31.35
CA THR A 46 -5.38 6.91 32.65
C THR A 46 -6.28 6.38 33.77
N ALA A 47 -5.66 5.89 34.83
CA ALA A 47 -6.38 5.50 36.04
C ALA A 47 -6.82 6.77 36.77
N ALA A 48 -8.14 6.99 36.88
CA ALA A 48 -8.69 8.03 37.72
C ALA A 48 -8.48 7.67 39.21
N SER A 49 -7.98 8.63 39.98
CA SER A 49 -7.89 8.57 41.44
C SER A 49 -9.29 8.45 42.05
N ASP A 50 -9.40 7.60 43.08
CA ASP A 50 -10.63 7.22 43.79
C ASP A 50 -11.55 8.41 44.15
N CYS A 51 -12.64 8.56 43.41
CA CYS A 51 -13.82 9.35 43.76
C CYS A 51 -15.06 8.48 43.48
N GLU A 52 -15.92 8.28 44.48
CA GLU A 52 -17.02 7.29 44.49
C GLU A 52 -18.22 7.56 43.57
N ASP A 53 -18.12 8.47 42.61
CA ASP A 53 -19.16 8.66 41.59
C ASP A 53 -18.62 8.23 40.23
N GLY A 54 -19.10 7.07 39.75
CA GLY A 54 -18.58 6.36 38.59
C GLY A 54 -18.47 7.23 37.33
N PRO A 55 -17.26 7.43 36.77
CA PRO A 55 -17.10 8.23 35.57
C PRO A 55 -17.15 7.35 34.31
N VAL A 56 -17.78 7.89 33.27
CA VAL A 56 -17.53 7.49 31.89
C VAL A 56 -16.05 7.80 31.61
N LEU A 57 -15.25 6.77 31.36
CA LEU A 57 -13.82 6.93 31.09
C LEU A 57 -13.62 7.63 29.73
N PRO A 58 -12.86 8.74 29.67
CA PRO A 58 -12.50 9.33 28.39
C PRO A 58 -11.56 8.39 27.63
N GLU A 59 -11.88 8.14 26.37
CA GLU A 59 -10.99 7.48 25.42
C GLU A 59 -9.86 8.48 25.08
N ILE A 60 -8.64 8.21 25.53
CA ILE A 60 -7.49 9.07 25.24
C ILE A 60 -6.81 8.53 23.99
N ILE A 61 -7.07 9.21 22.87
CA ILE A 61 -6.32 9.10 21.63
C ILE A 61 -4.94 9.73 21.88
N VAL A 62 -3.86 9.00 21.62
CA VAL A 62 -2.51 9.55 21.72
C VAL A 62 -2.29 10.50 20.54
N ASP A 63 -2.11 11.79 20.84
CA ASP A 63 -1.75 12.83 19.85
C ASP A 63 -0.53 12.39 19.01
N ASP A 64 -0.61 12.58 17.70
CA ASP A 64 0.28 12.03 16.65
C ASP A 64 1.72 12.61 16.64
N GLU A 65 2.05 13.53 17.56
CA GLU A 65 3.29 14.33 17.49
C GLU A 65 4.37 14.01 18.55
N GLY A 66 4.11 13.08 19.47
CA GLY A 66 5.04 12.74 20.57
C GLY A 66 5.88 11.48 20.32
N PRO A 67 7.22 11.49 20.51
CA PRO A 67 8.00 10.25 20.48
C PRO A 67 7.63 9.37 21.68
N VAL A 68 7.21 8.13 21.42
CA VAL A 68 6.95 7.12 22.45
C VAL A 68 8.24 6.87 23.25
N PRO A 69 8.23 6.93 24.60
CA PRO A 69 9.42 6.77 25.43
C PRO A 69 9.86 5.30 25.56
N TRP A 70 10.21 4.67 24.44
CA TRP A 70 10.56 3.25 24.35
C TRP A 70 11.68 2.84 25.31
N GLY A 71 12.66 3.71 25.55
CA GLY A 71 13.74 3.44 26.50
C GLY A 71 13.22 3.23 27.93
N VAL A 72 12.21 4.00 28.35
CA VAL A 72 11.62 3.91 29.69
C VAL A 72 10.70 2.70 29.78
N ILE A 73 9.88 2.47 28.74
CA ILE A 73 8.99 1.30 28.66
C ILE A 73 9.81 0.01 28.68
N THR A 74 10.90 -0.07 27.92
CA THR A 74 11.78 -1.25 27.86
C THR A 74 12.47 -1.53 29.19
N ALA A 75 12.89 -0.49 29.91
CA ALA A 75 13.56 -0.65 31.21
C ALA A 75 12.62 -1.15 32.31
N SER A 76 11.31 -0.87 32.22
CA SER A 76 10.33 -1.30 33.23
C SER A 76 8.94 -1.52 32.64
N PRO A 77 8.72 -2.57 31.84
CA PRO A 77 7.47 -2.75 31.09
C PRO A 77 6.24 -2.83 31.98
N SER A 78 6.34 -3.51 33.12
CA SER A 78 5.23 -3.68 34.08
C SER A 78 4.80 -2.39 34.77
N ASN A 79 5.61 -1.33 34.73
CA ASN A 79 5.21 -0.03 35.22
C ASN A 79 4.36 0.73 34.20
N TYR A 80 4.54 0.45 32.91
CA TYR A 80 3.90 1.21 31.84
C TYR A 80 2.76 0.46 31.18
N LEU A 81 2.84 -0.87 31.08
CA LEU A 81 1.89 -1.70 30.35
C LEU A 81 1.09 -2.58 31.29
N GLU A 82 -0.23 -2.68 31.05
CA GLU A 82 -1.10 -3.56 31.81
C GLU A 82 -0.76 -5.05 31.59
N PRO A 83 -0.76 -5.88 32.65
CA PRO A 83 -0.64 -7.33 32.49
C PRO A 83 -1.65 -7.85 31.47
N GLY A 84 -1.17 -8.49 30.42
CA GLY A 84 -2.01 -8.96 29.30
C GLY A 84 -1.91 -8.12 28.02
N SER A 85 -1.39 -6.89 28.09
CA SER A 85 -1.13 -6.06 26.90
C SER A 85 -0.04 -6.62 25.97
N VAL A 86 0.78 -7.53 26.47
CA VAL A 86 1.85 -8.22 25.73
C VAL A 86 1.81 -9.73 26.00
N PRO A 87 2.29 -10.58 25.09
CA PRO A 87 2.30 -12.03 25.29
C PRO A 87 3.08 -12.41 26.55
N THR A 88 2.67 -13.50 27.22
CA THR A 88 3.40 -14.01 28.38
C THR A 88 4.85 -14.35 28.03
N GLY A 89 5.79 -13.84 28.83
CA GLY A 89 7.23 -14.00 28.61
C GLY A 89 7.79 -13.19 27.44
N PHE A 90 7.03 -12.25 26.89
CA PHE A 90 7.52 -11.33 25.86
C PHE A 90 8.44 -10.26 26.47
N VAL A 91 9.61 -10.06 25.87
CA VAL A 91 10.55 -9.00 26.26
C VAL A 91 10.27 -7.78 25.40
N VAL A 92 9.65 -6.76 25.99
CA VAL A 92 9.37 -5.49 25.30
C VAL A 92 10.69 -4.81 24.95
N LYS A 93 10.80 -4.34 23.71
CA LYS A 93 11.97 -3.64 23.16
C LYS A 93 11.47 -2.45 22.35
N ASP A 94 12.38 -1.55 22.00
CA ASP A 94 12.12 -0.60 20.91
C ASP A 94 11.83 -1.38 19.61
N PRO A 95 10.80 -1.02 18.82
CA PRO A 95 10.47 -1.70 17.57
C PRO A 95 11.65 -1.78 16.58
N SER A 96 12.57 -0.80 16.58
CA SER A 96 13.80 -0.83 15.75
C SER A 96 14.77 -1.96 16.14
N HIS A 97 14.65 -2.48 17.35
CA HIS A 97 15.43 -3.59 17.90
C HIS A 97 14.67 -4.93 17.93
N MET A 98 13.40 -4.95 17.53
CA MET A 98 12.65 -6.19 17.41
C MET A 98 13.06 -6.96 16.16
N LYS A 99 13.09 -8.28 16.29
CA LYS A 99 13.14 -9.20 15.15
C LYS A 99 11.74 -9.42 14.59
N THR A 100 11.66 -9.86 13.34
CA THR A 100 10.38 -10.14 12.66
C THR A 100 9.54 -11.15 13.44
N GLU A 101 10.14 -12.17 14.03
CA GLU A 101 9.42 -13.19 14.81
C GLU A 101 8.80 -12.60 16.09
N GLU A 102 9.48 -11.63 16.71
CA GLU A 102 8.98 -10.94 17.91
C GLU A 102 7.80 -10.03 17.56
N VAL A 103 7.90 -9.28 16.45
CA VAL A 103 6.79 -8.45 15.96
C VAL A 103 5.58 -9.31 15.63
N ASN A 104 5.74 -10.38 14.84
CA ASN A 104 4.64 -11.25 14.46
C ASN A 104 3.95 -11.85 15.70
N ARG A 105 4.74 -12.23 16.70
CA ARG A 105 4.20 -12.77 17.95
C ARG A 105 3.40 -11.73 18.75
N LEU A 106 3.81 -10.47 18.72
CA LEU A 106 3.06 -9.35 19.32
C LEU A 106 1.77 -9.06 18.53
N TRP A 107 1.86 -9.03 17.20
CA TRP A 107 0.71 -8.83 16.31
C TRP A 107 -0.38 -9.89 16.52
N MET A 108 -0.02 -11.18 16.48
CA MET A 108 -0.97 -12.29 16.67
C MET A 108 -1.63 -12.27 18.06
N HIS A 109 -0.94 -11.73 19.07
CA HIS A 109 -1.50 -11.54 20.40
C HIS A 109 -2.55 -10.43 20.41
N TRP A 110 -2.24 -9.28 19.80
CA TRP A 110 -3.20 -8.19 19.67
C TRP A 110 -4.40 -8.56 18.81
N GLU A 111 -4.20 -9.28 17.72
CA GLU A 111 -5.30 -9.81 16.91
C GLU A 111 -6.26 -10.69 17.73
N ARG A 112 -5.71 -11.54 18.60
CA ARG A 112 -6.51 -12.36 19.54
C ARG A 112 -7.23 -11.51 20.59
N CYS A 113 -6.57 -10.49 21.14
CA CYS A 113 -7.20 -9.56 22.08
C CYS A 113 -8.36 -8.80 21.41
N SER A 114 -8.15 -8.32 20.18
CA SER A 114 -9.19 -7.66 19.36
C SER A 114 -10.39 -8.58 19.17
N ALA A 115 -10.17 -9.83 18.77
CA ALA A 115 -11.23 -10.82 18.56
C ALA A 115 -12.03 -11.14 19.85
N THR A 116 -11.52 -10.79 21.03
CA THR A 116 -12.20 -10.99 22.32
C THR A 116 -12.68 -9.69 22.95
N ASN A 117 -12.70 -8.58 22.20
CA ASN A 117 -13.02 -7.23 22.68
C ASN A 117 -12.19 -6.82 23.91
N GLN A 118 -10.95 -7.31 24.01
CA GLN A 118 -9.99 -6.87 25.00
C GLN A 118 -9.20 -5.68 24.47
N LYS A 119 -8.91 -4.71 25.36
CA LYS A 119 -8.03 -3.58 25.02
C LYS A 119 -6.68 -4.12 24.55
N LEU A 120 -6.23 -3.67 23.38
CA LEU A 120 -5.01 -4.17 22.74
C LEU A 120 -3.75 -3.87 23.58
N VAL A 121 -3.64 -2.62 24.00
CA VAL A 121 -2.56 -2.10 24.83
C VAL A 121 -3.15 -1.11 25.80
N VAL A 122 -2.82 -1.24 27.09
CA VAL A 122 -3.25 -0.28 28.11
C VAL A 122 -2.04 0.24 28.85
N PHE A 123 -1.91 1.56 28.90
CA PHE A 123 -0.82 2.23 29.59
C PHE A 123 -1.22 2.62 31.02
N ILE A 124 -0.65 1.99 32.06
CA ILE A 124 -1.09 2.19 33.46
C ILE A 124 -0.51 3.47 34.10
N LYS A 125 0.76 3.80 33.81
CA LYS A 125 1.46 4.95 34.43
C LYS A 125 1.90 6.00 33.42
N ALA A 126 1.11 6.24 32.39
CA ALA A 126 1.31 7.43 31.56
C ALA A 126 1.07 8.66 32.44
N LYS A 127 2.11 9.48 32.68
CA LYS A 127 1.92 10.75 33.40
C LYS A 127 1.28 11.75 32.45
N ASP A 128 0.57 12.74 32.99
CA ASP A 128 0.06 13.87 32.19
C ASP A 128 1.17 14.65 31.46
N ALA A 129 2.42 14.55 31.94
CA ALA A 129 3.57 15.11 31.24
C ALA A 129 4.01 14.27 30.01
N ASP A 130 3.67 12.98 30.01
CA ASP A 130 3.94 12.04 28.91
C ASP A 130 2.83 12.13 27.84
N ILE A 131 1.63 12.57 28.23
CA ILE A 131 0.47 12.80 27.33
C ILE A 131 0.37 14.31 27.08
N ARG A 132 0.92 14.81 25.96
CA ARG A 132 0.71 16.20 25.57
C ARG A 132 -0.76 16.41 25.18
N VAL A 133 -1.61 16.76 26.15
CA VAL A 133 -2.99 17.17 25.85
C VAL A 133 -2.92 18.56 25.22
N THR A 134 -2.90 18.66 23.90
CA THR A 134 -2.91 19.96 23.18
C THR A 134 -4.31 20.58 23.10
N GLY A 135 -5.15 20.38 24.12
CA GLY A 135 -6.47 20.99 24.24
C GLY A 135 -6.46 22.30 25.03
N LYS A 136 -5.78 23.36 24.55
CA LYS A 136 -6.07 24.74 24.98
C LYS A 136 -6.81 25.48 23.87
N SER A 137 -8.08 25.10 23.67
CA SER A 137 -9.06 25.98 23.04
C SER A 137 -9.24 27.20 23.92
N LYS A 138 -8.46 28.26 23.64
CA LYS A 138 -8.74 29.59 24.17
C LYS A 138 -10.05 30.06 23.54
N THR A 139 -11.15 29.93 24.26
CA THR A 139 -12.36 30.74 24.01
C THR A 139 -11.97 32.19 24.19
N LYS A 140 -11.61 32.86 23.09
CA LYS A 140 -11.40 34.30 23.03
C LYS A 140 -12.78 34.94 23.08
N VAL A 141 -13.18 35.40 24.27
CA VAL A 141 -14.28 36.33 24.44
C VAL A 141 -13.95 37.57 23.61
N VAL A 142 -14.68 37.76 22.52
CA VAL A 142 -14.65 38.96 21.69
C VAL A 142 -15.34 40.07 22.48
N SER A 143 -14.53 40.97 23.04
CA SER A 143 -14.99 42.28 23.49
C SER A 143 -15.06 43.20 22.27
N THR A 144 -16.25 43.70 22.02
CA THR A 144 -16.57 44.84 21.15
C THR A 144 -15.73 46.05 21.56
N LEU A 145 -15.07 46.70 20.60
CA LEU A 145 -14.74 48.12 20.61
C LEU A 145 -14.36 48.56 19.18
N ASP A 146 -14.77 49.79 18.89
CA ASP A 146 -14.96 50.37 17.58
C ASP A 146 -13.67 50.77 16.84
N LEU A 147 -13.79 50.75 15.50
CA LEU A 147 -13.31 51.69 14.47
C LEU A 147 -12.09 52.58 14.77
N ASP A 148 -11.03 52.52 13.94
CA ASP A 148 -10.89 53.42 12.79
C ASP A 148 -9.59 53.23 11.95
N GLU A 149 -9.73 53.60 10.68
CA GLU A 149 -8.75 54.10 9.69
C GLU A 149 -7.71 53.20 8.97
N GLU A 150 -7.96 53.12 7.65
CA GLU A 150 -7.05 53.25 6.50
C GLU A 150 -5.58 52.80 6.60
N ASP A 151 -5.24 51.72 5.89
CA ASP A 151 -4.05 51.74 5.03
C ASP A 151 -4.20 50.76 3.85
N GLN A 152 -4.05 51.28 2.63
CA GLN A 152 -4.05 50.53 1.38
C GLN A 152 -2.65 49.95 1.12
N GLY A 153 -2.43 48.71 1.56
CA GLY A 153 -1.23 47.94 1.23
C GLY A 153 -1.56 46.63 0.54
N GLN A 154 -1.47 46.60 -0.79
CA GLN A 154 -1.55 45.40 -1.63
C GLN A 154 -0.64 44.26 -1.12
N PRO A 155 -1.17 43.04 -0.88
CA PRO A 155 -0.35 41.84 -0.85
C PRO A 155 -0.45 41.09 -2.19
N ALA A 156 0.70 40.76 -2.74
CA ALA A 156 0.87 39.91 -3.91
C ALA A 156 0.28 38.50 -3.68
N PRO A 157 -0.29 37.84 -4.70
CA PRO A 157 -0.85 36.51 -4.55
C PRO A 157 0.27 35.47 -4.73
N PHE A 158 0.84 34.99 -3.62
CA PHE A 158 1.49 33.68 -3.60
C PHE A 158 0.49 32.65 -3.06
N ALA A 159 -0.51 32.35 -3.88
CA ALA A 159 -1.32 31.15 -3.70
C ALA A 159 -0.50 29.97 -4.23
N SER A 160 0.21 29.29 -3.33
CA SER A 160 0.68 27.93 -3.58
C SER A 160 -0.56 27.04 -3.59
N HIS A 161 -1.23 26.97 -4.75
CA HIS A 161 -2.25 25.98 -5.02
C HIS A 161 -1.60 24.60 -5.00
N PHE A 162 -1.52 23.99 -3.81
CA PHE A 162 -1.49 22.54 -3.72
C PHE A 162 -2.86 22.08 -4.24
N THR A 163 -2.94 21.85 -5.55
CA THR A 163 -4.06 21.18 -6.17
C THR A 163 -3.96 19.74 -5.75
N GLU A 164 -4.49 19.45 -4.57
CA GLU A 164 -4.98 18.13 -4.27
C GLU A 164 -5.93 17.80 -5.42
N ARG A 165 -5.44 16.98 -6.35
CA ARG A 165 -6.26 16.44 -7.42
C ARG A 165 -7.27 15.54 -6.72
N THR A 166 -8.36 16.14 -6.27
CA THR A 166 -9.63 15.45 -6.12
C THR A 166 -9.77 14.65 -7.39
N ILE A 167 -9.72 13.33 -7.26
CA ILE A 167 -9.92 12.39 -8.36
C ILE A 167 -11.37 12.64 -8.78
N GLN A 168 -11.57 13.62 -9.65
CA GLN A 168 -12.88 13.85 -10.24
C GLN A 168 -13.20 12.60 -11.04
N PRO A 169 -14.36 11.96 -10.81
CA PRO A 169 -14.78 10.85 -11.63
C PRO A 169 -14.76 11.34 -13.08
N ALA A 170 -14.03 10.62 -13.93
CA ALA A 170 -13.88 10.96 -15.33
C ALA A 170 -15.28 11.13 -15.93
N THR A 171 -15.60 12.34 -16.40
CA THR A 171 -16.87 12.61 -17.07
C THR A 171 -16.98 11.72 -18.31
N HIS A 172 -17.89 10.74 -18.22
CA HIS A 172 -18.16 9.68 -19.18
C HIS A 172 -18.80 10.22 -20.47
N GLU A 173 -18.11 10.12 -21.61
CA GLU A 173 -18.77 10.07 -22.93
C GLU A 173 -18.08 9.14 -23.95
N THR A 174 -16.87 8.64 -23.69
CA THR A 174 -16.22 7.65 -24.55
C THR A 174 -16.23 6.27 -23.90
N THR A 175 -16.71 5.28 -24.63
CA THR A 175 -16.60 3.86 -24.27
C THR A 175 -15.12 3.52 -24.04
N PRO A 176 -14.76 2.92 -22.89
CA PRO A 176 -13.36 2.69 -22.52
C PRO A 176 -12.54 1.86 -23.51
N ASP A 177 -13.19 1.06 -24.36
CA ASP A 177 -12.52 0.24 -25.38
C ASP A 177 -11.75 1.09 -26.39
N ASP A 178 -12.21 2.31 -26.68
CA ASP A 178 -11.56 3.24 -27.61
C ASP A 178 -10.45 4.09 -26.96
N VAL A 179 -10.20 3.90 -25.66
CA VAL A 179 -9.16 4.64 -24.94
C VAL A 179 -7.79 4.21 -25.45
N ALA A 180 -7.01 5.19 -25.92
CA ALA A 180 -5.67 4.95 -26.42
C ALA A 180 -4.82 4.27 -25.34
N ILE A 181 -3.95 3.34 -25.76
CA ILE A 181 -3.19 2.52 -24.82
C ILE A 181 -2.33 3.34 -23.83
N ASN A 182 -1.89 4.53 -24.25
CA ASN A 182 -1.15 5.44 -23.38
C ASN A 182 -2.02 6.01 -22.26
N ASP A 183 -3.26 6.36 -22.57
CA ASP A 183 -4.22 6.90 -21.61
C ASP A 183 -4.61 5.82 -20.57
N ARG A 184 -4.63 4.55 -20.99
CA ARG A 184 -4.82 3.41 -20.09
C ARG A 184 -3.74 3.35 -19.00
N TYR A 185 -2.47 3.55 -19.34
CA TYR A 185 -1.41 3.58 -18.31
C TYR A 185 -1.54 4.78 -17.37
N THR A 186 -1.88 5.95 -17.89
CA THR A 186 -2.13 7.13 -17.04
C THR A 186 -3.28 6.86 -16.08
N PHE A 187 -4.34 6.19 -16.52
CA PHE A 187 -5.42 5.74 -15.64
C PHE A 187 -4.94 4.73 -14.60
N LEU A 188 -4.16 3.71 -14.99
CA LEU A 188 -3.63 2.75 -14.02
C LEU A 188 -2.81 3.44 -12.91
N GLU A 189 -2.00 4.44 -13.23
CA GLU A 189 -1.21 5.23 -12.26
C GLU A 189 -2.04 6.11 -11.31
N THR A 190 -3.31 6.39 -11.65
CA THR A 190 -4.23 7.12 -10.74
C THR A 190 -4.90 6.21 -9.74
N LEU A 191 -5.04 4.91 -10.04
CA LEU A 191 -5.71 3.94 -9.16
C LEU A 191 -4.97 3.74 -7.83
N SER A 192 -3.64 3.85 -7.80
CA SER A 192 -2.87 3.67 -6.57
C SER A 192 -1.52 4.40 -6.61
N LYS A 193 -1.04 4.79 -5.42
CA LYS A 193 0.32 5.34 -5.20
C LYS A 193 1.30 4.32 -4.61
N ASN A 194 0.89 3.05 -4.52
CA ASN A 194 1.75 1.98 -4.04
C ASN A 194 2.93 1.76 -5.01
N GLU A 195 4.16 1.84 -4.50
CA GLU A 195 5.39 1.69 -5.31
C GLU A 195 5.44 0.38 -6.11
N ASN A 196 5.04 -0.75 -5.50
CA ASN A 196 5.13 -2.06 -6.14
C ASN A 196 4.11 -2.17 -7.28
N TYR A 197 2.93 -1.59 -7.09
CA TYR A 197 1.92 -1.54 -8.13
C TYR A 197 2.37 -0.65 -9.30
N LEU A 198 2.99 0.51 -9.02
CA LEU A 198 3.54 1.36 -10.08
C LEU A 198 4.67 0.65 -10.85
N GLU A 199 5.53 -0.11 -10.17
CA GLU A 199 6.53 -0.97 -10.81
C GLU A 199 5.89 -2.03 -11.73
N LEU A 200 4.75 -2.61 -11.32
CA LEU A 200 3.95 -3.51 -12.16
C LEU A 200 3.36 -2.81 -13.40
N VAL A 201 2.87 -1.58 -13.24
CA VAL A 201 2.38 -0.77 -14.37
C VAL A 201 3.51 -0.47 -15.36
N ASP A 202 4.69 -0.09 -14.87
CA ASP A 202 5.87 0.17 -15.71
C ASP A 202 6.35 -1.09 -16.44
N ALA A 203 6.44 -2.24 -15.75
CA ALA A 203 6.80 -3.51 -16.39
C ALA A 203 5.78 -3.87 -17.49
N THR A 204 4.50 -3.62 -17.27
CA THR A 204 3.45 -3.86 -18.28
C THR A 204 3.61 -2.94 -19.49
N ARG A 205 4.06 -1.70 -19.28
CA ARG A 205 4.41 -0.76 -20.36
C ARG A 205 5.60 -1.26 -21.18
N ASP A 206 6.63 -1.78 -20.53
CA ASP A 206 7.79 -2.37 -21.21
C ASP A 206 7.38 -3.60 -22.04
N LEU A 207 6.52 -4.45 -21.49
CA LEU A 207 5.93 -5.58 -22.22
C LEU A 207 5.18 -5.12 -23.47
N ALA A 208 4.48 -3.99 -23.43
CA ALA A 208 3.79 -3.45 -24.60
C ALA A 208 4.74 -2.96 -25.70
N ILE A 209 5.89 -2.40 -25.33
CA ILE A 209 6.91 -1.96 -26.29
C ILE A 209 7.44 -3.16 -27.06
N LEU A 210 7.69 -4.28 -26.38
CA LEU A 210 8.14 -5.53 -27.00
C LEU A 210 7.04 -6.19 -27.84
N ALA A 211 5.80 -6.22 -27.35
CA ALA A 211 4.69 -6.86 -28.05
C ALA A 211 4.34 -6.21 -29.40
N LYS A 212 4.63 -4.91 -29.60
CA LYS A 212 4.44 -4.23 -30.90
C LYS A 212 5.24 -4.86 -32.03
N GLN A 213 6.32 -5.58 -31.72
CA GLN A 213 7.18 -6.24 -32.70
C GLN A 213 6.61 -7.61 -33.11
N ASN A 214 5.87 -8.28 -32.21
CA ASN A 214 5.33 -9.61 -32.41
C ASN A 214 3.88 -9.69 -31.89
N PRO A 215 2.88 -9.40 -32.74
CA PRO A 215 1.48 -9.44 -32.31
C PRO A 215 1.06 -10.88 -31.98
N ILE A 216 0.86 -11.15 -30.69
CA ILE A 216 0.34 -12.44 -30.20
C ILE A 216 -1.19 -12.42 -30.35
N SER A 217 -1.77 -13.52 -30.83
CA SER A 217 -3.23 -13.66 -30.89
C SER A 217 -3.86 -13.56 -29.51
N GLU A 218 -4.93 -12.77 -29.42
CA GLU A 218 -5.66 -12.56 -28.18
C GLU A 218 -6.37 -13.84 -27.75
N ARG A 219 -6.19 -14.22 -26.49
CA ARG A 219 -7.02 -15.22 -25.82
C ARG A 219 -7.91 -14.49 -24.84
N HIS A 220 -9.21 -14.73 -24.94
CA HIS A 220 -10.13 -14.33 -23.89
C HIS A 220 -9.72 -14.99 -22.58
N GLN A 221 -9.70 -14.19 -21.51
CA GLN A 221 -9.43 -14.64 -20.17
C GLN A 221 -10.73 -14.62 -19.37
N ASP A 222 -10.93 -15.65 -18.55
CA ASP A 222 -12.02 -15.69 -17.59
C ASP A 222 -11.57 -14.90 -16.35
N LEU A 223 -11.69 -13.57 -16.43
CA LEU A 223 -11.44 -12.64 -15.33
C LEU A 223 -12.76 -12.12 -14.75
N PRO A 224 -12.77 -11.61 -13.51
CA PRO A 224 -13.93 -10.93 -12.97
C PRO A 224 -14.41 -9.82 -13.91
N THR A 225 -15.72 -9.67 -14.07
CA THR A 225 -16.31 -8.71 -15.02
C THR A 225 -15.94 -7.25 -14.74
N TRP A 226 -15.53 -6.94 -13.50
CA TRP A 226 -15.06 -5.61 -13.10
C TRP A 226 -13.57 -5.38 -13.38
N ALA A 227 -12.80 -6.43 -13.66
CA ALA A 227 -11.41 -6.35 -14.11
C ALA A 227 -11.32 -6.18 -15.65
N ASP A 228 -12.28 -5.45 -16.21
CA ASP A 228 -12.42 -5.18 -17.63
C ASP A 228 -12.47 -3.68 -17.86
N TRP A 229 -11.97 -3.22 -19.02
CA TRP A 229 -11.94 -1.80 -19.33
C TRP A 229 -13.35 -1.21 -19.45
N SER A 230 -14.35 -2.00 -19.80
CA SER A 230 -15.75 -1.56 -19.83
C SER A 230 -16.34 -1.28 -18.44
N TRP A 231 -15.65 -1.63 -17.34
CA TRP A 231 -16.10 -1.31 -15.99
C TRP A 231 -16.09 0.19 -15.74
N ASN A 232 -17.28 0.77 -15.61
CA ASN A 232 -17.50 2.21 -15.52
C ASN A 232 -18.12 2.65 -14.18
N GLU A 233 -18.24 1.74 -13.22
CA GLU A 233 -18.79 2.04 -11.90
C GLU A 233 -17.73 2.66 -10.97
N ASN A 234 -18.19 3.55 -10.08
CA ASN A 234 -17.32 4.24 -9.12
C ASN A 234 -16.72 3.30 -8.06
N TYR A 235 -17.43 2.21 -7.76
CA TYR A 235 -17.08 1.23 -6.74
C TYR A 235 -17.05 -0.18 -7.35
N LEU A 236 -16.39 -1.11 -6.66
CA LEU A 236 -16.45 -2.53 -7.02
C LEU A 236 -17.84 -3.12 -6.69
N PRO A 237 -18.22 -4.27 -7.29
CA PRO A 237 -19.53 -4.84 -7.02
C PRO A 237 -19.72 -5.22 -5.53
N GLU A 238 -20.96 -5.14 -5.05
CA GLU A 238 -21.32 -5.33 -3.63
C GLU A 238 -20.84 -6.68 -3.04
N ASP A 239 -20.76 -7.74 -3.85
CA ASP A 239 -20.31 -9.06 -3.40
C ASP A 239 -18.83 -9.10 -3.00
N ILE A 240 -17.99 -8.27 -3.64
CA ILE A 240 -16.58 -8.06 -3.26
C ILE A 240 -16.49 -7.42 -1.87
N HIS A 241 -17.45 -6.56 -1.52
CA HIS A 241 -17.50 -5.90 -0.21
C HIS A 241 -18.15 -6.75 0.86
N THR A 242 -19.14 -7.57 0.53
CA THR A 242 -19.92 -8.30 1.55
C THR A 242 -19.37 -9.69 1.87
N SER A 243 -18.55 -10.26 0.98
CA SER A 243 -18.01 -11.61 1.12
C SER A 243 -16.48 -11.62 1.03
N TYR A 244 -15.82 -11.81 2.17
CA TYR A 244 -14.37 -12.00 2.21
C TYR A 244 -13.90 -13.19 1.36
N ALA A 245 -14.73 -14.24 1.26
CA ALA A 245 -14.43 -15.39 0.41
C ALA A 245 -14.44 -15.03 -1.08
N THR A 246 -15.41 -14.22 -1.51
CA THR A 246 -15.50 -13.73 -2.90
C THR A 246 -14.34 -12.80 -3.21
N LEU A 247 -14.06 -11.85 -2.31
CA LEU A 247 -12.91 -10.94 -2.40
C LEU A 247 -11.58 -11.69 -2.60
N MET A 248 -11.32 -12.70 -1.76
CA MET A 248 -10.10 -13.50 -1.85
C MET A 248 -10.07 -14.41 -3.09
N ALA A 249 -11.22 -14.94 -3.51
CA ALA A 249 -11.32 -15.72 -4.74
C ALA A 249 -10.97 -14.87 -5.96
N SER A 250 -11.52 -13.66 -6.08
CA SER A 250 -11.19 -12.75 -7.18
C SER A 250 -9.72 -12.31 -7.16
N LEU A 251 -9.14 -12.06 -5.98
CA LEU A 251 -7.70 -11.78 -5.88
C LEU A 251 -6.87 -12.97 -6.37
N ASN A 252 -7.24 -14.20 -5.98
CA ASN A 252 -6.56 -15.41 -6.42
C ASN A 252 -6.72 -15.64 -7.94
N GLU A 253 -7.88 -15.33 -8.52
CA GLU A 253 -8.10 -15.39 -9.98
C GLU A 253 -7.16 -14.42 -10.71
N LEU A 254 -7.04 -13.16 -10.26
CA LEU A 254 -6.10 -12.19 -10.82
C LEU A 254 -4.64 -12.66 -10.68
N GLN A 255 -4.28 -13.18 -9.51
CA GLN A 255 -2.92 -13.63 -9.19
C GLN A 255 -2.50 -14.85 -10.03
N THR A 256 -3.41 -15.79 -10.25
CA THR A 256 -3.12 -17.06 -10.95
C THR A 256 -3.40 -17.00 -12.45
N CYS A 257 -3.91 -15.86 -12.94
CA CYS A 257 -4.18 -15.62 -14.35
C CYS A 257 -2.90 -15.77 -15.19
N PRO A 258 -2.85 -16.66 -16.20
CA PRO A 258 -1.68 -16.83 -17.05
C PRO A 258 -1.42 -15.58 -17.89
N ILE A 259 -0.27 -14.95 -17.68
CA ILE A 259 0.17 -13.80 -18.47
C ILE A 259 1.02 -14.32 -19.64
N SER A 260 0.49 -14.26 -20.85
CA SER A 260 1.20 -14.64 -22.08
C SER A 260 1.66 -13.45 -22.92
N GLY A 261 1.15 -12.26 -22.64
CA GLY A 261 1.44 -11.02 -23.36
C GLY A 261 0.64 -9.83 -22.81
N LEU A 262 0.58 -8.75 -23.58
CA LEU A 262 -0.04 -7.50 -23.14
C LEU A 262 -1.54 -7.60 -22.91
N SER A 263 -2.29 -8.20 -23.84
CA SER A 263 -3.75 -8.32 -23.73
C SER A 263 -4.18 -9.14 -22.50
N SER A 264 -3.33 -10.06 -22.02
CA SER A 264 -3.53 -10.79 -20.77
C SER A 264 -3.05 -10.05 -19.52
N ALA A 265 -1.98 -9.26 -19.62
CA ALA A 265 -1.43 -8.54 -18.46
C ALA A 265 -2.32 -7.36 -18.08
N MET A 266 -2.80 -6.61 -19.07
CA MET A 266 -3.48 -5.34 -18.85
C MET A 266 -4.75 -5.46 -17.97
N PRO A 267 -5.67 -6.41 -18.21
CA PRO A 267 -6.86 -6.57 -17.37
C PRO A 267 -6.51 -7.02 -15.94
N VAL A 268 -5.48 -7.86 -15.77
CA VAL A 268 -5.00 -8.27 -14.43
C VAL A 268 -4.48 -7.08 -13.64
N VAL A 269 -3.66 -6.23 -14.28
CA VAL A 269 -3.11 -5.01 -13.64
C VAL A 269 -4.22 -4.02 -13.33
N LEU A 270 -5.20 -3.86 -14.22
CA LEU A 270 -6.41 -3.07 -13.97
C LEU A 270 -7.16 -3.57 -12.73
N GLY A 271 -7.46 -4.88 -12.66
CA GLY A 271 -8.16 -5.46 -11.53
C GLY A 271 -7.45 -5.24 -10.20
N ILE A 272 -6.13 -5.44 -10.17
CA ILE A 272 -5.31 -5.15 -8.98
C ILE A 272 -5.36 -3.66 -8.59
N GLY A 273 -5.26 -2.77 -9.58
CA GLY A 273 -5.36 -1.32 -9.37
C GLY A 273 -6.70 -0.92 -8.76
N LEU A 274 -7.81 -1.47 -9.28
CA LEU A 274 -9.16 -1.23 -8.77
C LEU A 274 -9.29 -1.71 -7.32
N LEU A 275 -8.73 -2.88 -6.97
CA LEU A 275 -8.71 -3.38 -5.59
C LEU A 275 -7.93 -2.45 -4.63
N TYR A 276 -6.83 -1.84 -5.06
CA TYR A 276 -6.12 -0.85 -4.24
C TYR A 276 -6.95 0.41 -4.03
N ARG A 277 -7.55 0.94 -5.10
CA ARG A 277 -8.42 2.11 -5.03
C ARG A 277 -9.54 1.86 -4.04
N GLU A 278 -10.21 0.72 -4.18
CA GLU A 278 -11.34 0.33 -3.34
C GLU A 278 -10.92 0.14 -1.88
N SER A 279 -9.78 -0.51 -1.63
CA SER A 279 -9.24 -0.69 -0.29
C SER A 279 -8.94 0.64 0.39
N LYS A 280 -8.38 1.60 -0.36
CA LYS A 280 -8.13 2.95 0.13
C LYS A 280 -9.45 3.63 0.52
N CYS A 281 -10.45 3.60 -0.36
CA CYS A 281 -11.77 4.17 -0.10
C CYS A 281 -12.44 3.58 1.16
N VAL A 282 -12.34 2.26 1.37
CA VAL A 282 -12.92 1.60 2.55
C VAL A 282 -12.16 1.95 3.84
N ILE A 283 -10.83 2.01 3.79
CA ILE A 283 -10.01 2.25 4.99
C ILE A 283 -10.08 3.71 5.44
N GLU A 284 -10.18 4.64 4.49
CA GLU A 284 -10.30 6.07 4.74
C GLU A 284 -11.77 6.52 4.86
N TYR A 285 -12.73 5.58 4.94
CA TYR A 285 -14.15 5.91 5.05
C TYR A 285 -14.47 6.48 6.45
N GLU A 286 -15.02 7.69 6.48
CA GLU A 286 -15.58 8.33 7.66
C GLU A 286 -17.06 8.66 7.39
N GLU A 287 -17.97 8.22 8.28
CA GLU A 287 -19.42 8.29 8.05
C GLU A 287 -19.93 9.74 7.92
N ASP A 288 -19.31 10.67 8.64
CA ASP A 288 -19.63 12.09 8.65
C ASP A 288 -19.05 12.87 7.46
N GLU A 289 -18.05 12.32 6.77
CA GLU A 289 -17.44 12.90 5.57
C GLU A 289 -17.96 12.26 4.26
N ALA A 290 -18.79 11.22 4.35
CA ALA A 290 -19.24 10.46 3.20
C ALA A 290 -20.11 11.30 2.23
N ASP A 291 -19.75 11.27 0.93
CA ASP A 291 -20.57 11.89 -0.13
C ASP A 291 -21.96 11.21 -0.18
N PRO A 292 -23.05 11.93 -0.46
CA PRO A 292 -24.38 11.34 -0.62
C PRO A 292 -24.49 10.21 -1.65
N ASN A 293 -23.57 10.14 -2.62
CA ASN A 293 -23.48 9.08 -3.63
C ASN A 293 -22.61 7.89 -3.20
N THR A 294 -22.08 7.91 -1.98
CA THR A 294 -21.27 6.81 -1.46
C THR A 294 -22.13 5.56 -1.29
N SER A 295 -21.66 4.43 -1.79
CA SER A 295 -22.37 3.16 -1.71
C SER A 295 -22.63 2.75 -0.25
N PHE A 296 -23.87 2.33 0.05
CA PHE A 296 -24.32 1.95 1.40
C PHE A 296 -23.58 0.75 2.00
N TYR A 297 -22.89 -0.06 1.19
CA TYR A 297 -22.16 -1.24 1.63
C TYR A 297 -20.72 -0.96 2.06
N LEU A 298 -20.13 0.22 1.74
CA LEU A 298 -18.75 0.55 2.12
C LEU A 298 -18.49 0.51 3.64
N PRO A 299 -19.37 1.02 4.52
CA PRO A 299 -19.15 0.97 5.97
C PRO A 299 -19.05 -0.45 6.52
N HIS A 300 -19.62 -1.42 5.81
CA HIS A 300 -19.70 -2.83 6.20
C HIS A 300 -18.80 -3.73 5.34
N SER A 301 -17.84 -3.13 4.64
CA SER A 301 -16.97 -3.84 3.72
C SER A 301 -16.08 -4.86 4.45
N ALA A 302 -15.90 -6.02 3.84
CA ALA A 302 -14.99 -7.09 4.25
C ALA A 302 -13.53 -6.75 3.92
N ILE A 303 -13.29 -5.70 3.12
CA ILE A 303 -11.95 -5.20 2.82
C ILE A 303 -11.35 -4.61 4.10
N ASN A 304 -10.17 -5.09 4.47
CA ASN A 304 -9.49 -4.69 5.69
C ASN A 304 -7.97 -4.67 5.47
N LEU A 305 -7.21 -4.31 6.51
CA LEU A 305 -5.75 -4.23 6.43
C LEU A 305 -5.07 -5.57 6.16
N GLN A 306 -5.70 -6.71 6.49
CA GLN A 306 -5.15 -8.03 6.15
C GLN A 306 -5.29 -8.30 4.65
N PHE A 307 -6.41 -7.91 4.04
CA PHE A 307 -6.59 -7.97 2.60
C PHE A 307 -5.53 -7.13 1.87
N LEU A 308 -5.23 -5.91 2.33
CA LEU A 308 -4.16 -5.10 1.72
C LEU A 308 -2.79 -5.78 1.72
N VAL A 309 -2.47 -6.56 2.76
CA VAL A 309 -1.23 -7.33 2.80
C VAL A 309 -1.25 -8.44 1.74
N ALA A 310 -2.36 -9.17 1.61
CA ALA A 310 -2.53 -10.18 0.58
C ALA A 310 -2.47 -9.58 -0.84
N LEU A 311 -3.06 -8.39 -1.03
CA LEU A 311 -3.01 -7.66 -2.29
C LEU A 311 -1.58 -7.26 -2.66
N ASP A 312 -0.79 -6.77 -1.70
CA ASP A 312 0.64 -6.48 -1.91
C ASP A 312 1.44 -7.72 -2.30
N GLU A 313 1.14 -8.88 -1.73
CA GLU A 313 1.78 -10.15 -2.10
C GLU A 313 1.37 -10.58 -3.52
N ALA A 314 0.10 -10.44 -3.90
CA ALA A 314 -0.37 -10.75 -5.23
C ALA A 314 0.30 -9.88 -6.31
N VAL A 315 0.51 -8.58 -6.04
CA VAL A 315 1.28 -7.69 -6.94
C VAL A 315 2.66 -8.25 -7.23
N TRP A 316 3.35 -8.77 -6.22
CA TRP A 316 4.69 -9.34 -6.39
C TRP A 316 4.69 -10.51 -7.37
N GLU A 317 3.76 -11.45 -7.20
CA GLU A 317 3.66 -12.65 -8.05
C GLU A 317 3.29 -12.29 -9.50
N VAL A 318 2.37 -11.34 -9.68
CA VAL A 318 1.98 -10.84 -11.01
C VAL A 318 3.15 -10.11 -11.68
N LEU A 319 3.88 -9.27 -10.93
CA LEU A 319 5.07 -8.58 -11.44
C LEU A 319 6.15 -9.57 -11.88
N PHE A 320 6.45 -10.60 -11.09
CA PHE A 320 7.38 -11.66 -11.50
C PHE A 320 6.93 -12.35 -12.79
N SER A 321 5.62 -12.59 -12.93
CA SER A 321 5.06 -13.18 -14.15
C SER A 321 5.23 -12.27 -15.37
N VAL A 322 4.95 -10.96 -15.25
CA VAL A 322 5.15 -9.97 -16.33
C VAL A 322 6.63 -9.88 -16.73
N VAL A 323 7.54 -9.76 -15.75
CA VAL A 323 8.99 -9.70 -16.02
C VAL A 323 9.48 -10.97 -16.71
N GLY A 324 9.01 -12.15 -16.28
CA GLY A 324 9.35 -13.40 -16.96
C GLY A 324 8.93 -13.43 -18.43
N GLN A 325 7.81 -12.80 -18.78
CA GLN A 325 7.39 -12.66 -20.18
C GLN A 325 8.27 -11.69 -20.98
N ILE A 326 8.68 -10.57 -20.37
CA ILE A 326 9.62 -9.62 -20.98
C ILE A 326 10.95 -10.30 -21.30
N GLU A 327 11.50 -11.05 -20.34
CA GLU A 327 12.76 -11.80 -20.52
C GLU A 327 12.64 -12.83 -21.65
N ARG A 328 11.52 -13.55 -21.72
CA ARG A 328 11.26 -14.53 -22.79
C ARG A 328 11.24 -13.86 -24.17
N LEU A 329 10.49 -12.77 -24.34
CA LEU A 329 10.38 -12.06 -25.61
C LEU A 329 11.73 -11.46 -26.06
N ASN A 330 12.50 -10.92 -25.12
CA ASN A 330 13.85 -10.43 -25.43
C ASN A 330 14.77 -11.56 -25.89
N LYS A 331 14.67 -12.75 -25.30
CA LYS A 331 15.46 -13.91 -25.70
C LYS A 331 15.11 -14.39 -27.11
N GLU A 332 13.82 -14.46 -27.43
CA GLU A 332 13.33 -14.83 -28.77
C GLU A 332 13.84 -13.85 -29.83
N ARG A 333 13.85 -12.55 -29.54
CA ARG A 333 14.40 -11.54 -30.47
C ARG A 333 15.90 -11.74 -30.74
N LEU A 334 16.67 -12.11 -29.72
CA LEU A 334 18.11 -12.35 -29.87
C LEU A 334 18.43 -13.63 -30.65
N SER A 335 17.53 -14.64 -30.65
CA SER A 335 17.75 -15.85 -31.46
C SER A 335 17.55 -15.58 -32.95
N ASP A 336 16.60 -14.72 -33.32
CA ASP A 336 16.30 -14.43 -34.72
C ASP A 336 17.43 -13.64 -35.42
N GLU A 337 18.20 -12.84 -34.67
CA GLU A 337 19.33 -12.07 -35.21
C GLU A 337 20.56 -12.94 -35.56
N VAL A 338 20.69 -14.14 -34.99
CA VAL A 338 21.88 -15.00 -35.17
C VAL A 338 21.79 -15.88 -36.42
N GLU A 339 20.58 -16.14 -36.93
CA GLU A 339 20.39 -17.05 -38.07
C GLU A 339 20.67 -16.41 -39.45
N ASP A 340 20.79 -15.07 -39.54
CA ASP A 340 20.94 -14.36 -40.83
C ASP A 340 22.41 -14.13 -41.26
N GLU A 341 23.41 -14.33 -40.39
CA GLU A 341 24.83 -14.11 -40.72
C GLU A 341 25.56 -15.34 -41.33
N GLY A 342 24.86 -16.46 -41.55
CA GLY A 342 25.48 -17.77 -41.82
C GLY A 342 25.78 -18.16 -43.28
N ASP A 343 25.21 -17.47 -44.28
CA ASP A 343 25.13 -18.02 -45.66
C ASP A 343 25.94 -17.27 -46.74
N GLU A 344 26.82 -16.32 -46.40
CA GLU A 344 27.58 -15.54 -47.40
C GLU A 344 28.98 -16.09 -47.81
N ASP A 345 29.41 -17.29 -47.40
CA ASP A 345 30.75 -17.83 -47.75
C ASP A 345 30.76 -18.99 -48.77
N GLY A 346 29.98 -18.87 -49.84
CA GLY A 346 29.77 -19.97 -50.80
C GLY A 346 29.82 -19.59 -52.27
N GLY A 347 30.72 -18.70 -52.71
CA GLY A 347 30.62 -18.20 -54.10
C GLY A 347 31.86 -17.60 -54.75
N ARG A 348 33.05 -18.19 -54.58
CA ARG A 348 34.21 -17.84 -55.42
C ARG A 348 34.87 -19.08 -56.03
N GLU A 349 34.11 -19.79 -56.86
CA GLU A 349 34.68 -20.75 -57.80
C GLU A 349 35.39 -20.03 -58.93
N GLY A 350 36.67 -20.37 -59.09
CA GLY A 350 37.58 -19.79 -60.06
C GLY A 350 37.22 -20.10 -61.50
N LYS A 351 37.45 -19.12 -62.37
CA LYS A 351 37.71 -19.36 -63.79
C LYS A 351 39.22 -19.38 -64.01
N ALA A 352 39.73 -20.55 -64.36
CA ALA A 352 41.06 -20.76 -64.94
C ALA A 352 41.01 -20.61 -66.46
#